data_AF-A0A7Z9RZI2-F1
#
_entry.id   AF-A0A7Z9RZI2-F1
#
_cell.length_a   1.000
_cell.length_b   1.000
_cell.length_c   1.000
_cell.angle_alpha   90.00
_cell.angle_beta   90.00
_cell.angle_gamma   90.00
#
_symmetry.space_group_name_H-M   'P 1'
#
loop_
_entity.id
_entity.type
_entity.pdbx_description
1 polymer ?
#
loop_
_entity_poly.entity_id
_entity_poly.type
_entity_poly.pdbx_seq_one_letter_code
_entity_poly.pdbx_strand_id
1 'polypeptide(L)'
;MPRKRGSRGSTSRSQLIEETLISLDRSRGPLFLEKDATAEGYRPDGQRDPVRCRRGENKMRISEVEAIDIARAFSEKPHLKGKEGEVLQRVGRSLSFIGDTSRPQRFDCPLLEDGKCMVHRIAKPIECLAELPDGSFSAEGRRSLERRDQLNGDLFAGRWEFKAIPLMLAHYMMDREGPANGKSGSTLRKEQKRNQSRRSTRSHDPRQGSGPVR
;
A
#
# COMPACT_ATOMS: atom_id res chain seq x y z
N MET A 1 14.37 11.05 42.45
CA MET A 1 14.65 10.99 40.98
C MET A 1 13.99 9.73 40.41
N PRO A 2 12.80 9.79 39.77
CA PRO A 2 12.24 8.59 39.15
C PRO A 2 12.91 8.37 37.78
N ARG A 3 13.53 7.20 37.62
CA ARG A 3 14.18 6.74 36.39
C ARG A 3 13.14 6.64 35.26
N LYS A 4 13.39 7.33 34.13
CA LYS A 4 12.67 7.15 32.85
C LYS A 4 12.64 5.65 32.51
N ARG A 5 11.46 5.02 32.56
CA ARG A 5 11.24 3.69 31.97
C ARG A 5 11.41 3.80 30.46
N GLY A 6 12.50 3.19 29.96
CA GLY A 6 12.81 3.14 28.54
C GLY A 6 11.73 2.40 27.76
N SER A 7 11.25 3.06 26.70
CA SER A 7 10.39 2.51 25.65
C SER A 7 11.13 1.42 24.86
N ARG A 8 11.17 0.20 25.39
CA ARG A 8 11.82 -0.96 24.73
C ARG A 8 10.89 -1.78 23.82
N GLY A 9 9.60 -1.44 23.76
CA GLY A 9 8.61 -2.17 22.93
C GLY A 9 8.20 -1.47 21.62
N SER A 10 8.53 -0.19 21.45
CA SER A 10 8.12 0.61 20.27
C SER A 10 8.95 0.28 19.02
N THR A 11 10.23 -0.05 19.20
CA THR A 11 11.17 -0.24 18.08
C THR A 11 10.90 -1.54 17.30
N SER A 12 10.59 -2.64 17.99
CA SER A 12 10.33 -3.94 17.35
C SER A 12 9.06 -3.92 16.50
N ARG A 13 7.98 -3.33 17.01
CA ARG A 13 6.74 -3.13 16.26
C ARG A 13 6.95 -2.23 15.04
N SER A 14 7.72 -1.15 15.20
CA SER A 14 8.02 -0.23 14.10
C SER A 14 8.84 -0.91 12.99
N GLN A 15 9.84 -1.71 13.36
CA GLN A 15 10.63 -2.51 12.41
C GLN A 15 9.77 -3.54 11.68
N LEU A 16 8.89 -4.26 12.40
CA LEU A 16 7.97 -5.22 11.80
C LEU A 16 7.03 -4.54 10.79
N ILE A 17 6.51 -3.34 11.11
CA ILE A 17 5.68 -2.56 10.19
C ILE A 17 6.49 -2.15 8.95
N GLU A 18 7.73 -1.67 9.10
CA GLU A 18 8.59 -1.31 7.96
C GLU A 18 8.89 -2.50 7.04
N GLU A 19 9.23 -3.65 7.62
CA GLU A 19 9.45 -4.90 6.87
C GLU A 19 8.18 -5.37 6.16
N THR A 20 7.03 -5.24 6.82
CA THR A 20 5.72 -5.56 6.24
C THR A 20 5.38 -4.61 5.11
N LEU A 21 5.67 -3.30 5.23
CA LEU A 21 5.47 -2.33 4.15
C LEU A 21 6.36 -2.62 2.95
N ILE A 22 7.60 -3.05 3.17
CA ILE A 22 8.49 -3.52 2.10
C ILE A 22 7.90 -4.79 1.45
N SER A 23 7.42 -5.74 2.25
CA SER A 23 6.81 -6.98 1.77
C SER A 23 5.52 -6.74 1.01
N LEU A 24 4.69 -5.80 1.47
CA LEU A 24 3.51 -5.29 0.78
C LEU A 24 3.91 -4.66 -0.55
N ASP A 25 4.96 -3.84 -0.60
CA ASP A 25 5.48 -3.28 -1.86
C ASP A 25 6.03 -4.35 -2.82
N ARG A 26 6.56 -5.47 -2.31
CA ARG A 26 6.99 -6.61 -3.13
C ARG A 26 5.83 -7.47 -3.60
N SER A 27 4.80 -7.64 -2.75
CA SER A 27 3.58 -8.37 -3.06
C SER A 27 2.67 -7.59 -4.00
N ARG A 28 2.96 -6.30 -4.25
CA ARG A 28 2.59 -5.61 -5.49
C ARG A 28 3.27 -6.33 -6.65
N GLY A 29 2.68 -7.45 -7.07
CA GLY A 29 3.09 -8.14 -8.27
C GLY A 29 3.04 -7.20 -9.47
N PRO A 30 3.67 -7.60 -10.59
CA PRO A 30 3.47 -6.97 -11.87
C PRO A 30 2.04 -7.22 -12.38
N LEU A 31 1.06 -6.62 -11.71
CA LEU A 31 -0.35 -6.54 -12.14
C LEU A 31 -0.52 -5.64 -13.38
N PHE A 32 0.60 -5.35 -14.05
CA PHE A 32 0.69 -4.72 -15.36
C PHE A 32 0.26 -5.67 -16.50
N LEU A 33 -0.15 -6.89 -16.18
CA LEU A 33 -0.71 -7.85 -17.12
C LEU A 33 -2.09 -8.33 -16.69
N GLU A 34 -3.06 -7.41 -16.69
CA GLU A 34 -4.42 -7.76 -17.13
C GLU A 34 -4.61 -7.07 -18.49
N LYS A 35 -3.75 -7.48 -19.44
CA LYS A 35 -3.92 -7.20 -20.86
C LYS A 35 -5.06 -8.11 -21.34
N ASP A 36 -6.30 -7.65 -21.28
CA ASP A 36 -7.26 -8.10 -22.27
C ASP A 36 -7.02 -7.29 -23.53
N ALA A 37 -6.60 -7.95 -24.60
CA ALA A 37 -6.46 -7.34 -25.93
C ALA A 37 -7.83 -7.00 -26.56
N THR A 38 -8.93 -7.31 -25.88
CA THR A 38 -10.28 -7.38 -26.44
C THR A 38 -11.35 -6.62 -25.65
N ALA A 39 -11.02 -5.98 -24.52
CA ALA A 39 -11.99 -5.20 -23.77
C ALA A 39 -12.10 -3.76 -24.31
N GLU A 40 -13.27 -3.41 -24.87
CA GLU A 40 -13.62 -2.02 -25.17
C GLU A 40 -13.56 -1.19 -23.87
N GLY A 41 -12.64 -0.21 -23.83
CA GLY A 41 -12.24 0.50 -22.60
C GLY A 41 -10.73 0.55 -22.36
N TYR A 42 -9.96 -0.17 -23.19
CA TYR A 42 -8.50 -0.11 -23.21
C TYR A 42 -7.97 1.32 -23.40
N ARG A 43 -7.19 1.82 -22.43
CA ARG A 43 -6.38 3.03 -22.63
C ARG A 43 -4.99 2.65 -23.16
N PRO A 44 -4.57 3.21 -24.32
CA PRO A 44 -3.29 2.88 -24.95
C PRO A 44 -2.05 3.34 -24.16
N ASP A 45 -2.23 4.13 -23.10
CA ASP A 45 -1.17 4.58 -22.19
C ASP A 45 -0.84 3.56 -21.07
N GLY A 46 -1.48 2.39 -21.08
CA GLY A 46 -1.30 1.35 -20.07
C GLY A 46 -1.97 1.66 -18.73
N GLN A 47 -2.94 2.58 -18.71
CA GLN A 47 -3.68 2.96 -17.51
C GLN A 47 -5.04 2.24 -17.44
N ARG A 48 -5.42 1.83 -16.23
CA ARG A 48 -6.64 1.04 -15.97
C ARG A 48 -7.92 1.88 -16.14
N ASP A 49 -9.00 1.22 -16.52
CA ASP A 49 -10.35 1.78 -16.49
C ASP A 49 -10.81 1.95 -15.01
N PRO A 50 -11.23 3.15 -14.58
CA PRO A 50 -11.71 3.42 -13.22
C PRO A 50 -13.05 2.79 -12.86
N VAL A 51 -13.72 2.04 -13.74
CA VAL A 51 -15.08 1.49 -13.53
C VAL A 51 -15.25 0.85 -12.14
N ARG A 52 -14.29 0.05 -11.67
CA ARG A 52 -14.33 -0.62 -10.35
C ARG A 52 -14.20 0.31 -9.13
N CYS A 53 -13.71 1.53 -9.31
CA CYS A 53 -13.60 2.54 -8.25
C CYS A 53 -14.89 3.35 -8.04
N ARG A 54 -15.91 3.14 -8.87
CA ARG A 54 -17.21 3.84 -8.79
C ARG A 54 -18.16 3.13 -7.83
N ARG A 55 -18.98 3.88 -7.11
CA ARG A 55 -19.87 3.39 -6.04
C ARG A 55 -20.68 2.13 -6.35
N GLY A 56 -21.21 1.98 -7.57
CA GLY A 56 -22.05 0.83 -7.94
C GLY A 56 -21.33 -0.52 -7.84
N GLU A 57 -20.02 -0.51 -8.11
CA GLU A 57 -19.17 -1.70 -8.20
C GLU A 57 -18.11 -1.75 -7.11
N ASN A 58 -17.78 -0.60 -6.53
CA ASN A 58 -16.75 -0.47 -5.53
C ASN A 58 -17.19 -1.11 -4.20
N LYS A 59 -16.52 -2.21 -3.87
CA LYS A 59 -16.59 -2.88 -2.57
C LYS A 59 -15.25 -2.85 -1.85
N MET A 60 -14.32 -2.03 -2.34
CA MET A 60 -12.90 -2.07 -1.99
C MET A 60 -12.65 -1.91 -0.51
N ARG A 61 -11.76 -2.75 -0.02
CA ARG A 61 -11.34 -2.78 1.38
C ARG A 61 -9.82 -2.70 1.47
N ILE A 62 -9.34 -2.15 2.57
CA ILE A 62 -7.91 -2.04 2.86
C ILE A 62 -7.61 -2.49 4.27
N SER A 63 -6.39 -2.99 4.47
CA SER A 63 -5.88 -3.24 5.82
C SER A 63 -5.32 -1.96 6.45
N GLU A 64 -5.07 -2.01 7.75
CA GLU A 64 -4.40 -0.93 8.49
C GLU A 64 -3.01 -0.62 7.92
N VAL A 65 -2.24 -1.62 7.50
CA VAL A 65 -0.92 -1.41 6.89
C VAL A 65 -1.02 -0.64 5.57
N GLU A 66 -2.01 -0.96 4.75
CA GLU A 66 -2.24 -0.27 3.49
C GLU A 66 -2.70 1.17 3.72
N ALA A 67 -3.56 1.40 4.71
CA ALA A 67 -3.99 2.74 5.09
C ALA A 67 -2.82 3.60 5.60
N ILE A 68 -1.95 3.02 6.43
CA ILE A 68 -0.70 3.64 6.88
C ILE A 68 0.20 4.00 5.68
N ASP A 69 0.36 3.08 4.74
CA ASP A 69 1.20 3.32 3.56
C ASP A 69 0.63 4.41 2.65
N ILE A 70 -0.70 4.45 2.49
CA ILE A 70 -1.42 5.50 1.76
C ILE A 70 -1.19 6.85 2.45
N ALA A 71 -1.40 6.94 3.77
CA ALA A 71 -1.22 8.17 4.52
C ALA A 71 0.23 8.71 4.36
N ARG A 72 1.24 7.83 4.53
CA ARG A 72 2.66 8.17 4.30
C ARG A 72 2.93 8.65 2.88
N ALA A 73 2.24 8.09 1.88
CA ALA A 73 2.42 8.49 0.50
C ALA A 73 2.03 9.94 0.25
N PHE A 74 0.96 10.45 0.88
CA PHE A 74 0.54 11.84 0.73
C PHE A 74 1.57 12.84 1.28
N SER A 75 2.27 12.48 2.35
CA SER A 75 3.35 13.30 2.91
C SER A 75 4.65 13.20 2.11
N GLU A 76 4.93 12.04 1.52
CA GLU A 76 6.25 11.74 0.94
C GLU A 76 6.34 11.96 -0.58
N LYS A 77 5.24 11.76 -1.32
CA LYS A 77 5.28 11.71 -2.78
C LYS A 77 4.97 13.07 -3.41
N PRO A 78 5.87 13.61 -4.25
CA PRO A 78 5.68 14.95 -4.83
C PRO A 78 4.36 15.16 -5.59
N HIS A 79 3.88 14.15 -6.33
CA HIS A 79 2.65 14.25 -7.13
C HIS A 79 1.35 14.14 -6.30
N LEU A 80 1.45 13.79 -5.01
CA LEU A 80 0.32 13.76 -4.08
C LEU A 80 0.31 14.97 -3.14
N LYS A 81 1.39 15.76 -3.15
CA LYS A 81 1.55 16.93 -2.29
C LYS A 81 0.41 17.92 -2.53
N GLY A 82 -0.30 18.30 -1.47
CA GLY A 82 -1.43 19.22 -1.50
C GLY A 82 -2.79 18.59 -1.83
N LYS A 83 -2.84 17.31 -2.25
CA LYS A 83 -4.10 16.62 -2.60
C LYS A 83 -4.82 16.00 -1.40
N GLU A 84 -4.17 15.95 -0.25
CA GLU A 84 -4.70 15.37 0.98
C GLU A 84 -6.04 15.99 1.40
N GLY A 85 -6.15 17.33 1.35
CA GLY A 85 -7.38 18.03 1.70
C GLY A 85 -8.57 17.64 0.81
N GLU A 86 -8.35 17.46 -0.49
CA GLU A 86 -9.39 17.01 -1.42
C GLU A 86 -9.84 15.57 -1.14
N VAL A 87 -8.88 14.68 -0.83
CA VAL A 87 -9.17 13.31 -0.43
C VAL A 87 -9.99 13.28 0.85
N LEU A 88 -9.62 14.08 1.85
CA LEU A 88 -10.36 14.19 3.11
C LEU A 88 -11.78 14.71 2.91
N GLN A 89 -11.99 15.68 2.01
CA GLN A 89 -13.33 16.13 1.63
C GLN A 89 -14.16 15.01 0.99
N ARG A 90 -13.56 14.22 0.08
CA ARG A 90 -14.22 13.06 -0.55
C ARG A 90 -14.52 11.96 0.49
N VAL A 91 -13.61 11.71 1.43
CA VAL A 91 -13.81 10.81 2.57
C VAL A 91 -15.00 11.25 3.41
N GLY A 92 -15.06 12.52 3.79
CA GLY A 92 -16.16 13.08 4.58
C GLY A 92 -17.54 12.85 3.93
N ARG A 93 -17.64 13.05 2.60
CA ARG A 93 -18.87 12.75 1.85
C ARG A 93 -19.23 11.26 1.87
N SER A 94 -18.24 10.38 1.74
CA SER A 94 -18.46 8.92 1.77
C SER A 94 -18.88 8.44 3.17
N LEU A 95 -18.30 9.00 4.23
CA LEU A 95 -18.62 8.67 5.63
C LEU A 95 -20.09 8.89 6.01
N SER A 96 -20.79 9.81 5.34
CA SER A 96 -22.23 10.02 5.56
C SER A 96 -23.09 8.79 5.20
N PHE A 97 -22.55 7.83 4.44
CA PHE A 97 -23.30 6.68 3.93
C PHE A 97 -22.67 5.32 4.29
N ILE A 98 -21.53 5.30 4.98
CA ILE A 98 -20.84 4.06 5.36
C ILE A 98 -20.69 3.97 6.87
N GLY A 99 -20.89 2.77 7.41
CA GLY A 99 -20.65 2.45 8.82
C GLY A 99 -19.49 1.48 9.00
N ASP A 100 -18.98 1.37 10.23
CA ASP A 100 -18.00 0.34 10.58
C ASP A 100 -18.71 -1.03 10.63
N THR A 101 -18.64 -1.77 9.52
CA THR A 101 -19.29 -3.07 9.38
C THR A 101 -18.36 -4.03 8.63
N SER A 102 -18.48 -5.32 8.93
CA SER A 102 -17.79 -6.39 8.19
C SER A 102 -18.39 -6.68 6.81
N ARG A 103 -19.53 -6.05 6.45
CA ARG A 103 -20.25 -6.27 5.20
C ARG A 103 -19.75 -5.33 4.08
N PRO A 104 -19.79 -5.77 2.80
CA PRO A 104 -19.40 -4.92 1.69
C PRO A 104 -20.32 -3.71 1.59
N GLN A 105 -19.74 -2.52 1.43
CA GLN A 105 -20.47 -1.26 1.33
C GLN A 105 -20.04 -0.50 0.09
N ARG A 106 -21.01 0.14 -0.55
CA ARG A 106 -20.82 0.89 -1.80
C ARG A 106 -20.43 2.33 -1.52
N PHE A 107 -19.28 2.77 -2.02
CA PHE A 107 -18.81 4.15 -1.91
C PHE A 107 -18.01 4.57 -3.15
N ASP A 108 -17.94 5.86 -3.45
CA ASP A 108 -17.00 6.35 -4.46
C ASP A 108 -15.59 6.39 -3.86
N CYS A 109 -14.63 5.76 -4.54
CA CYS A 109 -13.27 5.68 -4.03
C CYS A 109 -12.70 7.10 -3.85
N PRO A 110 -12.34 7.52 -2.62
CA PRO A 110 -11.86 8.88 -2.38
C PRO A 110 -10.48 9.14 -3.00
N LEU A 111 -9.77 8.06 -3.36
CA LEU A 111 -8.45 8.11 -4.01
C LEU A 111 -8.53 8.22 -5.53
N LEU A 112 -9.74 8.28 -6.10
CA LEU A 112 -9.97 8.39 -7.53
C LEU A 112 -9.97 9.87 -7.96
N GLU A 113 -9.16 10.20 -8.97
CA GLU A 113 -9.03 11.52 -9.58
C GLU A 113 -8.90 11.33 -11.11
N ASP A 114 -9.70 12.05 -11.91
CA ASP A 114 -9.72 11.94 -13.38
C ASP A 114 -9.82 10.50 -13.91
N GLY A 115 -10.54 9.66 -13.18
CA GLY A 115 -10.67 8.25 -13.49
C GLY A 115 -9.37 7.46 -13.30
N LYS A 116 -8.51 7.87 -12.36
CA LYS A 116 -7.26 7.19 -12.02
C LYS A 116 -7.08 7.16 -10.50
N CYS A 117 -6.68 6.02 -9.96
CA CYS A 117 -6.36 5.93 -8.54
C CYS A 117 -4.99 6.59 -8.28
N MET A 118 -4.99 7.66 -7.48
CA MET A 118 -3.80 8.49 -7.21
C MET A 118 -2.64 7.71 -6.60
N VAL A 119 -2.95 6.70 -5.77
CA VAL A 119 -1.96 5.89 -5.05
C VAL A 119 -1.72 4.52 -5.68
N HIS A 120 -2.23 4.29 -6.91
CA HIS A 120 -2.15 2.99 -7.56
C HIS A 120 -0.71 2.50 -7.74
N ARG A 121 0.27 3.38 -7.91
CA ARG A 121 1.69 2.98 -8.03
C ARG A 121 2.44 2.97 -6.70
N ILE A 122 1.79 3.34 -5.60
CA ILE A 122 2.44 3.64 -4.32
C ILE A 122 1.91 2.82 -3.14
N ALA A 123 0.63 2.44 -3.13
CA ALA A 123 0.03 1.72 -2.01
C ALA A 123 -0.96 0.61 -2.40
N LYS A 124 -1.40 0.56 -3.67
CA LYS A 124 -2.30 -0.46 -4.28
C LYS A 124 -3.28 -1.14 -3.30
N PRO A 125 -4.44 -0.58 -2.96
CA PRO A 125 -5.47 -1.33 -2.22
C PRO A 125 -5.71 -2.75 -2.76
N ILE A 126 -6.00 -3.73 -1.89
CA ILE A 126 -6.23 -5.15 -2.23
C ILE A 126 -7.21 -5.32 -3.40
N GLU A 127 -8.28 -4.54 -3.45
CA GLU A 127 -9.33 -4.65 -4.46
C GLU A 127 -9.19 -3.63 -5.62
N CYS A 128 -8.05 -2.94 -5.75
CA CYS A 128 -7.71 -2.23 -6.99
C CYS A 128 -7.25 -3.20 -8.11
N LEU A 129 -7.31 -4.51 -7.87
CA LEU A 129 -7.12 -5.59 -8.84
C LEU A 129 -8.35 -5.69 -9.74
N ALA A 130 -8.16 -5.86 -11.06
CA ALA A 130 -9.31 -5.94 -11.94
C ALA A 130 -9.79 -7.39 -11.93
N GLU A 131 -11.03 -7.61 -11.51
CA GLU A 131 -11.70 -8.86 -11.80
C GLU A 131 -11.84 -9.00 -13.32
N LEU A 132 -11.64 -10.21 -13.82
CA LEU A 132 -11.98 -10.61 -15.17
C LEU A 132 -13.48 -10.36 -15.42
N PRO A 133 -13.93 -10.29 -16.69
CA PRO A 133 -15.34 -10.07 -17.01
C PRO A 133 -16.32 -11.07 -16.37
N ASP A 134 -15.84 -12.28 -16.05
CA ASP A 134 -16.59 -13.33 -15.37
C ASP A 134 -16.67 -13.16 -13.83
N GLY A 135 -16.10 -12.08 -13.29
CA GLY A 135 -16.03 -11.80 -11.86
C GLY A 135 -14.92 -12.56 -11.11
N SER A 136 -14.04 -13.30 -11.82
CA SER A 136 -12.92 -14.02 -11.23
C SER A 136 -11.61 -13.24 -11.28
N PHE A 137 -10.56 -13.77 -10.65
CA PHE A 137 -9.21 -13.20 -10.73
C PHE A 137 -8.28 -14.14 -11.48
N SER A 138 -7.36 -13.57 -12.26
CA SER A 138 -6.25 -14.32 -12.85
C SER A 138 -5.47 -15.11 -11.79
N ALA A 139 -4.78 -16.19 -12.19
CA ALA A 139 -3.98 -16.98 -11.25
C ALA A 139 -2.90 -16.12 -10.54
N GLU A 140 -2.36 -15.10 -11.21
CA GLU A 140 -1.43 -14.16 -10.59
C GLU A 140 -2.13 -13.18 -9.64
N GLY A 141 -3.31 -12.67 -10.02
CA GLY A 141 -4.17 -11.85 -9.16
C GLY A 141 -4.53 -12.57 -7.86
N ARG A 142 -4.98 -13.83 -7.95
CA ARG A 142 -5.27 -14.70 -6.79
C ARG A 142 -4.05 -14.87 -5.88
N ARG A 143 -2.90 -15.24 -6.43
CA ARG A 143 -1.64 -15.34 -5.66
C ARG A 143 -1.25 -14.01 -5.00
N SER A 144 -1.56 -12.89 -5.64
CA SER A 144 -1.30 -11.57 -5.07
C SER A 144 -2.22 -11.27 -3.89
N LEU A 145 -3.51 -11.65 -3.97
CA LEU A 145 -4.48 -11.55 -2.89
C LEU A 145 -4.06 -12.43 -1.70
N GLU A 146 -3.81 -13.71 -1.95
CA GLU A 146 -3.40 -14.69 -0.93
C GLU A 146 -2.16 -14.23 -0.15
N ARG A 147 -1.14 -13.71 -0.84
CA ARG A 147 0.06 -13.17 -0.18
C ARG A 147 -0.24 -11.97 0.72
N ARG A 148 -1.22 -11.13 0.36
CA ARG A 148 -1.59 -9.95 1.16
C ARG A 148 -2.40 -10.36 2.38
N ASP A 149 -3.33 -11.29 2.20
CA ASP A 149 -4.13 -11.84 3.29
C ASP A 149 -3.24 -12.56 4.30
N GLN A 150 -2.22 -13.31 3.85
CA GLN A 150 -1.23 -13.91 4.73
C GLN A 150 -0.44 -12.84 5.51
N LEU A 151 0.06 -11.79 4.85
CA LEU A 151 0.80 -10.71 5.52
C LEU A 151 -0.05 -10.00 6.58
N ASN A 152 -1.32 -9.74 6.28
CA ASN A 152 -2.26 -9.17 7.25
C ASN A 152 -2.54 -10.18 8.38
N GLY A 153 -2.73 -11.46 8.06
CA GLY A 153 -2.89 -12.55 9.01
C GLY A 153 -1.76 -12.60 10.04
N ASP A 154 -0.51 -12.56 9.56
CA ASP A 154 0.70 -12.62 10.39
C ASP A 154 0.81 -11.39 11.30
N LEU A 155 0.60 -10.19 10.76
CA LEU A 155 0.78 -8.95 11.52
C LEU A 155 -0.26 -8.78 12.64
N PHE A 156 -1.51 -9.15 12.35
CA PHE A 156 -2.62 -8.95 13.27
C PHE A 156 -2.98 -10.23 14.05
N ALA A 157 -2.15 -11.27 13.96
CA ALA A 157 -2.36 -12.57 14.60
C ALA A 157 -3.76 -13.14 14.31
N GLY A 158 -4.18 -13.10 13.05
CA GLY A 158 -5.49 -13.60 12.60
C GLY A 158 -6.69 -12.74 13.02
N ARG A 159 -6.47 -11.59 13.67
CA ARG A 159 -7.54 -10.67 14.12
C ARG A 159 -7.76 -9.48 13.22
N TRP A 160 -7.19 -9.49 12.01
CA TRP A 160 -7.42 -8.38 11.09
C TRP A 160 -8.80 -8.44 10.49
N GLU A 161 -9.39 -7.26 10.31
CA GLU A 161 -10.69 -7.10 9.69
C GLU A 161 -10.53 -6.19 8.47
N PHE A 162 -11.15 -6.60 7.37
CA PHE A 162 -11.26 -5.75 6.19
C PHE A 162 -12.23 -4.60 6.46
N LYS A 163 -11.74 -3.36 6.39
CA LYS A 163 -12.57 -2.15 6.52
C LYS A 163 -12.63 -1.36 5.22
N ALA A 164 -13.75 -0.64 5.03
CA ALA A 164 -13.93 0.21 3.85
C ALA A 164 -12.86 1.31 3.80
N ILE A 165 -12.38 1.63 2.60
CA ILE A 165 -11.32 2.63 2.39
C ILE A 165 -11.59 3.94 3.15
N PRO A 166 -12.77 4.57 3.06
CA PRO A 166 -12.94 5.89 3.67
C PRO A 166 -12.89 5.84 5.21
N LEU A 167 -13.32 4.73 5.85
CA LEU A 167 -13.18 4.56 7.31
C LEU A 167 -11.71 4.49 7.72
N MET A 168 -10.91 3.74 6.97
CA MET A 168 -9.49 3.57 7.27
C MET A 168 -8.69 4.83 6.98
N LEU A 169 -8.95 5.50 5.85
CA LEU A 169 -8.31 6.77 5.56
C LEU A 169 -8.71 7.85 6.57
N ALA A 170 -9.96 7.88 7.01
CA ALA A 170 -10.39 8.76 8.09
C ALA A 170 -9.56 8.55 9.36
N HIS A 171 -9.34 7.28 9.74
CA HIS A 171 -8.56 6.96 10.92
C HIS A 171 -7.09 7.41 10.81
N TYR A 172 -6.44 7.16 9.67
CA TYR A 172 -4.98 7.38 9.53
C TYR A 172 -4.57 8.73 8.95
N MET A 173 -5.46 9.43 8.25
CA MET A 173 -5.18 10.74 7.66
C MET A 173 -5.77 11.90 8.46
N MET A 174 -6.78 11.67 9.31
CA MET A 174 -7.36 12.71 10.18
C MET A 174 -6.91 12.60 11.65
N ASP A 175 -5.97 11.70 11.97
CA ASP A 175 -5.48 11.57 13.34
C ASP A 175 -4.80 12.86 13.82
N ARG A 176 -5.05 13.22 15.08
CA ARG A 176 -4.52 14.44 15.74
C ARG A 176 -3.00 14.44 15.86
N GLU A 177 -2.38 13.26 15.85
CA GLU A 177 -0.92 13.10 15.84
C GLU A 177 -0.30 13.30 14.43
N GLY A 178 -1.14 13.54 13.41
CA GLY A 178 -0.76 13.67 12.01
C GLY A 178 -0.77 12.33 11.26
N PRO A 179 -0.57 12.34 9.92
CA PRO A 179 -0.48 11.11 9.14
C PRO A 179 0.60 10.19 9.72
N ALA A 180 0.39 8.88 9.63
CA ALA A 180 1.32 7.89 10.18
C ALA A 180 2.79 8.22 9.85
N ASN A 181 3.57 8.66 10.84
CA ASN A 181 4.94 9.13 10.61
C ASN A 181 5.83 8.04 9.99
N GLY A 182 6.67 8.41 9.01
CA GLY A 182 7.65 7.50 8.38
C GLY A 182 7.58 7.44 6.86
N LYS A 183 8.30 6.49 6.27
CA LYS A 183 8.40 6.32 4.80
C LYS A 183 7.41 5.28 4.29
N SER A 184 6.91 5.49 3.08
CA SER A 184 6.11 4.48 2.37
C SER A 184 6.97 3.24 2.04
N GLY A 185 6.33 2.08 1.94
CA GLY A 185 6.98 0.81 1.57
C GLY A 185 7.76 0.91 0.27
N SER A 186 7.24 1.68 -0.69
CA SER A 186 7.93 1.95 -1.97
C SER A 186 9.27 2.68 -1.80
N THR A 187 9.38 3.63 -0.87
CA THR A 187 10.66 4.29 -0.58
C THR A 187 11.57 3.40 0.25
N LEU A 188 11.03 2.74 1.29
CA LEU A 188 11.79 1.82 2.13
C LEU A 188 12.50 0.75 1.29
N ARG A 189 11.81 0.16 0.31
CA ARG A 189 12.40 -0.81 -0.61
C ARG A 189 13.48 -0.20 -1.50
N LYS A 190 13.28 1.01 -2.03
CA LYS A 190 14.30 1.71 -2.85
C LYS A 190 15.57 1.95 -2.04
N GLU A 191 15.44 2.35 -0.78
CA GLU A 191 16.57 2.55 0.12
C GLU A 191 17.27 1.24 0.46
N GLN A 192 16.52 0.17 0.73
CA GLN A 192 17.08 -1.16 0.97
C GLN A 192 17.91 -1.65 -0.23
N LYS A 193 17.39 -1.51 -1.46
CA LYS A 193 18.12 -1.85 -2.69
C LYS A 193 19.40 -1.03 -2.84
N ARG A 194 19.35 0.29 -2.60
CA ARG A 194 20.53 1.17 -2.65
C ARG A 194 21.58 0.76 -1.62
N ASN A 195 21.16 0.42 -0.40
CA ASN A 195 22.06 -0.01 0.67
C ASN A 195 22.69 -1.38 0.38
N GLN A 196 21.94 -2.32 -0.21
CA GLN A 196 22.47 -3.60 -0.67
C GLN A 196 23.52 -3.42 -1.76
N SER A 197 23.23 -2.61 -2.78
CA SER A 197 24.19 -2.28 -3.85
C SER A 197 25.48 -1.64 -3.30
N ARG A 198 25.37 -0.73 -2.32
CA ARG A 198 26.54 -0.10 -1.67
C ARG A 198 27.36 -1.10 -0.84
N ARG A 199 26.72 -2.10 -0.23
CA ARG A 199 27.40 -3.17 0.49
C ARG A 199 28.12 -4.12 -0.46
N SER A 200 27.48 -4.50 -1.58
CA SER A 200 28.10 -5.37 -2.58
C SER A 200 29.28 -4.71 -3.30
N THR A 201 29.24 -3.39 -3.52
CA THR A 201 30.39 -2.64 -4.07
C THR A 201 31.55 -2.51 -3.08
N ARG A 202 31.30 -2.57 -1.76
CA ARG A 202 32.35 -2.53 -0.74
C ARG A 202 32.99 -3.89 -0.46
N SER A 203 32.27 -4.99 -0.72
CA SER A 203 32.82 -6.36 -0.62
C SER A 203 33.63 -6.79 -1.84
N HIS A 204 33.67 -5.97 -2.90
CA HIS A 204 34.49 -6.17 -4.10
C HIS A 204 35.63 -5.14 -4.12
N ASP A 205 36.36 -5.02 -3.02
CA ASP A 205 37.65 -4.36 -3.02
C ASP A 205 38.72 -5.40 -3.46
N PRO A 206 39.38 -5.25 -4.62
CA PRO A 206 40.35 -6.23 -5.12
C PRO A 206 41.66 -6.30 -4.29
N ARG A 207 41.75 -5.53 -3.19
CA ARG A 207 42.97 -5.40 -2.39
C ARG A 207 43.22 -6.52 -1.37
N GLN A 208 42.43 -7.60 -1.39
CA GLN A 208 42.75 -8.84 -0.67
C GLN A 208 43.02 -9.98 -1.65
N GLY A 209 44.03 -9.80 -2.51
CA GLY A 209 44.66 -10.86 -3.28
C GLY A 209 46.08 -11.09 -2.77
N SER A 210 46.26 -12.20 -2.06
CA SER A 210 47.48 -12.99 -1.87
C SER A 210 48.83 -12.25 -2.01
N GLY A 211 49.41 -11.85 -0.87
CA GLY A 211 50.86 -11.61 -0.81
C GLY A 211 51.62 -12.93 -0.99
N PRO A 212 52.83 -12.91 -1.61
CA PRO A 212 53.56 -14.13 -1.89
C PRO A 212 54.07 -14.75 -0.58
N VAL A 213 53.84 -16.06 -0.44
CA VAL A 213 54.48 -16.90 0.57
C VAL A 213 55.97 -16.93 0.24
N ARG A 214 56.81 -16.48 1.18
CA ARG A 214 58.24 -16.76 1.22
C ARG A 214 58.52 -17.75 2.33
#